data_AF-A0A8B7C4Y5-F1
#
_entry.id   AF-A0A8B7C4Y5-F1
#
_cell.length_a   1.000
_cell.length_b   1.000
_cell.length_c   1.000
_cell.angle_alpha   90.00
_cell.angle_beta   90.00
_cell.angle_gamma   90.00
#
_symmetry.space_group_name_H-M   'P 1'
#
loop_
_entity.id
_entity.type
_entity.pdbx_description
1 polymer ?
#
loop_
_entity_poly.entity_id
_entity_poly.type
_entity_poly.pdbx_seq_one_letter_code
_entity_poly.pdbx_strand_id
1 'polypeptide(L)'
;MGRGKIEIKRIENTTNRQVTFCKRRNGLLKKAYELSVLCDAEVALIVFSSRGRLYEYANNSVKATIERYKKACTDTSNPGSVFEANSQYYQQESTKLRQQIINLQNSNRNLMGESLGSMNLRDLKQLEGRLEKGINKIRTKKNELLFAEIEYMQKREMELQNDNMYLRNKIAENERTQQQMNMLHPTTEYEVMAPYDSRNFLQVNLMQSNQHYPHQQQTALQLGYGPFLHHQIS
;
A
#
# COMPACT_ATOMS: atom_id res chain seq x y z
N MET A 1 62.73 -6.36 -10.67
CA MET A 1 62.59 -4.89 -10.55
C MET A 1 61.54 -4.55 -9.48
N GLY A 2 61.90 -4.62 -8.19
CA GLY A 2 60.98 -4.25 -7.11
C GLY A 2 60.89 -2.73 -7.00
N ARG A 3 59.68 -2.16 -7.10
CA ARG A 3 59.44 -0.75 -6.75
C ARG A 3 59.71 -0.55 -5.26
N GLY A 4 60.30 0.60 -4.89
CA GLY A 4 60.75 0.92 -3.55
C GLY A 4 59.66 0.85 -2.46
N LYS A 5 60.09 0.93 -1.20
CA LYS A 5 59.21 0.90 -0.02
C LYS A 5 58.12 1.97 -0.13
N ILE A 6 56.88 1.60 0.18
CA ILE A 6 55.73 2.51 0.25
C ILE A 6 55.24 2.64 1.69
N GLU A 7 54.69 3.80 2.05
CA GLU A 7 54.06 4.04 3.35
C GLU A 7 52.71 3.28 3.48
N ILE A 8 52.37 2.83 4.69
CA ILE A 8 51.08 2.20 4.98
C ILE A 8 50.03 3.28 5.24
N LYS A 9 49.52 3.86 4.16
CA LYS A 9 48.39 4.79 4.14
C LYS A 9 47.50 4.53 2.92
N ARG A 10 46.31 5.14 2.89
CA ARG A 10 45.39 5.03 1.74
C ARG A 10 46.07 5.55 0.47
N ILE A 11 46.03 4.76 -0.61
CA ILE A 11 46.53 5.18 -1.92
C ILE A 11 45.46 6.08 -2.56
N GLU A 12 45.75 7.36 -2.77
CA GLU A 12 44.76 8.30 -3.30
C GLU A 12 44.43 8.08 -4.78
N ASN A 13 45.44 7.82 -5.60
CA ASN A 13 45.25 7.50 -7.02
C ASN A 13 44.43 6.21 -7.20
N THR A 14 43.25 6.33 -7.81
CA THR A 14 42.26 5.26 -8.01
C THR A 14 42.81 4.07 -8.80
N THR A 15 43.52 4.31 -9.90
CA THR A 15 44.11 3.27 -10.75
C THR A 15 45.20 2.49 -10.00
N ASN A 16 46.13 3.20 -9.34
CA ASN A 16 47.17 2.57 -8.53
C ASN A 16 46.58 1.80 -7.35
N ARG A 17 45.53 2.33 -6.71
CA ARG A 17 44.81 1.66 -5.63
C ARG A 17 44.15 0.36 -6.13
N GLN A 18 43.52 0.37 -7.30
CA GLN A 18 42.89 -0.82 -7.88
C GLN A 18 43.93 -1.90 -8.23
N VAL A 19 45.02 -1.53 -8.90
CA VAL A 19 46.10 -2.47 -9.24
C VAL A 19 46.74 -3.05 -7.98
N THR A 20 46.99 -2.20 -6.98
CA THR A 20 47.56 -2.63 -5.70
C THR A 20 46.60 -3.54 -4.94
N PHE A 21 45.31 -3.22 -4.90
CA PHE A 21 44.28 -4.06 -4.30
C PHE A 21 44.26 -5.45 -4.93
N CYS A 22 44.21 -5.55 -6.27
CA CYS A 22 44.22 -6.83 -6.96
C CYS A 22 45.47 -7.67 -6.61
N LYS A 23 46.66 -7.04 -6.62
CA LYS A 23 47.91 -7.73 -6.30
C LYS A 23 48.00 -8.16 -4.84
N ARG A 24 47.73 -7.25 -3.89
CA ARG A 24 47.83 -7.51 -2.45
C ARG A 24 46.76 -8.48 -1.97
N ARG A 25 45.51 -8.35 -2.45
CA ARG A 25 44.44 -9.30 -2.16
C ARG A 25 44.83 -10.71 -2.61
N ASN A 26 45.34 -10.86 -3.85
CA ASN A 26 45.79 -12.17 -4.33
C ASN A 26 46.99 -12.70 -3.53
N GLY A 27 47.94 -11.84 -3.15
CA GLY A 27 49.05 -12.23 -2.28
C GLY A 27 48.57 -12.70 -0.90
N LEU A 28 47.61 -11.99 -0.31
CA LEU A 28 47.03 -12.35 0.98
C LEU A 28 46.25 -13.68 0.92
N LEU A 29 45.47 -13.89 -0.15
CA LEU A 29 44.77 -15.15 -0.40
C LEU A 29 45.75 -16.33 -0.52
N LYS A 30 46.85 -16.15 -1.24
CA LYS A 30 47.91 -17.17 -1.35
C LYS A 30 48.53 -17.48 0.01
N LYS A 31 48.79 -16.46 0.83
CA LYS A 31 49.33 -16.65 2.19
C LYS A 31 48.36 -17.36 3.13
N ALA A 32 47.07 -17.02 3.06
CA ALA A 32 46.03 -17.72 3.81
C ALA A 32 45.96 -19.21 3.42
N TYR A 33 46.03 -19.51 2.11
CA TYR A 33 46.09 -20.87 1.60
C TYR A 33 47.33 -21.63 2.08
N GLU A 34 48.52 -21.05 1.91
CA GLU A 34 49.78 -21.65 2.38
C GLU A 34 49.70 -21.99 3.88
N LEU A 35 49.19 -21.07 4.71
CA LEU A 35 49.04 -21.30 6.15
C LEU A 35 48.07 -22.45 6.45
N SER A 36 46.91 -22.49 5.79
CA SER A 36 45.93 -23.57 6.02
C SER A 36 46.49 -24.95 5.67
N VAL A 37 47.30 -25.06 4.61
CA VAL A 37 47.86 -26.33 4.15
C VAL A 37 49.08 -26.75 4.97
N LEU A 38 49.99 -25.83 5.25
CA LEU A 38 51.25 -26.13 5.95
C LEU A 38 51.04 -26.47 7.43
N CYS A 39 50.00 -25.91 8.05
CA CYS A 39 49.77 -26.03 9.48
C CYS A 39 48.45 -26.73 9.84
N ASP A 40 47.72 -27.26 8.85
CA ASP A 40 46.37 -27.83 9.03
C ASP A 40 45.43 -26.88 9.81
N ALA A 41 45.54 -25.59 9.52
CA ALA A 41 44.79 -24.55 10.21
C ALA A 41 43.50 -24.22 9.47
N GLU A 42 42.38 -24.10 10.20
CA GLU A 42 41.14 -23.56 9.64
C GLU A 42 41.27 -22.04 9.46
N VAL A 43 41.17 -21.57 8.22
CA VAL A 43 41.37 -20.16 7.86
C VAL A 43 40.22 -19.69 6.99
N ALA A 44 39.61 -18.56 7.36
CA ALA A 44 38.66 -17.83 6.53
C ALA A 44 39.11 -16.37 6.38
N LEU A 45 39.02 -15.84 5.16
CA LEU A 45 39.35 -14.46 4.81
C LEU A 45 38.18 -13.83 4.04
N ILE A 46 37.75 -12.65 4.46
CA ILE A 46 36.67 -11.88 3.83
C ILE A 46 37.19 -10.47 3.53
N VAL A 47 37.10 -10.04 2.28
CA VAL A 47 37.54 -8.72 1.83
C VAL A 47 36.45 -8.03 1.01
N PHE A 48 35.95 -6.91 1.50
CA PHE A 48 35.10 -6.01 0.72
C PHE A 48 35.93 -4.92 0.06
N SER A 49 35.80 -4.77 -1.25
CA SER A 49 36.35 -3.59 -1.93
C SER A 49 35.56 -2.33 -1.57
N SER A 50 36.14 -1.15 -1.82
CA SER A 50 35.43 0.13 -1.66
C SER A 50 34.19 0.29 -2.56
N ARG A 51 33.99 -0.62 -3.52
CA ARG A 51 32.80 -0.68 -4.38
C ARG A 51 31.77 -1.72 -3.90
N GLY A 52 31.95 -2.29 -2.71
CA GLY A 52 31.06 -3.31 -2.14
C GLY A 52 31.26 -4.72 -2.70
N ARG A 53 32.19 -4.95 -3.64
CA ARG A 53 32.46 -6.31 -4.15
C ARG A 53 33.11 -7.17 -3.08
N LEU A 54 32.52 -8.35 -2.83
CA LEU A 54 33.02 -9.38 -1.93
C LEU A 54 34.10 -10.23 -2.63
N TYR A 55 35.18 -10.49 -1.90
CA TYR A 55 36.20 -11.48 -2.22
C TYR A 55 36.49 -12.29 -0.97
N GLU A 56 36.39 -13.61 -1.07
CA GLU A 56 36.54 -14.49 0.09
C GLU A 56 37.38 -15.72 -0.23
N TYR A 57 37.89 -16.32 0.84
CA TYR A 57 38.57 -17.61 0.83
C TYR A 57 38.30 -18.33 2.14
N ALA A 58 38.06 -19.64 2.06
CA ALA A 58 38.10 -20.55 3.19
C ALA A 58 38.58 -21.91 2.71
N ASN A 59 39.29 -22.65 3.56
CA ASN A 59 39.65 -24.04 3.28
C ASN A 59 38.46 -25.01 3.44
N ASN A 60 37.43 -24.62 4.20
CA ASN A 60 36.17 -25.34 4.30
C ASN A 60 34.99 -24.44 3.86
N SER A 61 34.34 -23.76 4.81
CA SER A 61 33.22 -22.86 4.52
C SER A 61 33.34 -21.62 5.39
N VAL A 62 33.26 -20.44 4.77
CA VAL A 62 33.25 -19.15 5.48
C VAL A 62 32.16 -19.15 6.56
N LYS A 63 30.98 -19.69 6.24
CA LYS A 63 29.86 -19.80 7.18
C LYS A 63 30.21 -20.68 8.38
N ALA A 64 30.77 -21.87 8.13
CA ALA A 64 31.15 -22.80 9.19
C ALA A 64 32.24 -22.22 10.11
N THR A 65 33.25 -21.55 9.54
CA THR A 65 34.32 -20.90 10.31
C THR A 65 33.78 -19.74 11.15
N ILE A 66 32.85 -18.93 10.60
CA ILE A 66 32.17 -17.88 11.38
C ILE A 66 31.33 -18.47 12.52
N GLU A 67 30.61 -19.56 12.28
CA GLU A 67 29.83 -20.24 13.32
C GLU A 67 30.72 -20.79 14.42
N ARG A 68 31.85 -21.43 14.07
CA ARG A 68 32.87 -21.88 15.04
C ARG A 68 33.44 -20.71 15.84
N TYR A 69 33.76 -19.59 15.18
CA TYR A 69 34.23 -18.37 15.84
C TYR A 69 33.19 -17.85 16.85
N LYS A 70 31.92 -17.74 16.43
CA LYS A 70 30.82 -17.31 17.32
C LYS A 70 30.73 -18.20 18.56
N LYS A 71 30.80 -19.52 18.39
CA LYS A 71 30.77 -20.48 19.51
C LYS A 71 31.99 -20.34 20.43
N ALA A 72 33.18 -20.18 19.87
CA ALA A 72 34.39 -19.95 20.67
C ALA A 72 34.29 -18.64 21.48
N CYS A 73 33.71 -17.58 20.91
CA CYS A 73 33.47 -16.33 21.63
C CYS A 73 32.41 -16.44 22.74
N THR A 74 31.41 -17.31 22.61
CA THR A 74 30.42 -17.55 23.67
C THR A 74 30.97 -18.40 24.80
N ASP A 75 31.82 -19.38 24.49
CA ASP A 75 32.40 -20.30 25.47
C ASP A 75 33.53 -19.65 26.29
N THR A 76 34.20 -18.63 25.72
CA THR A 76 35.25 -17.86 26.39
C THR A 76 34.65 -16.56 26.92
N SER A 77 34.12 -16.60 28.15
CA SER A 77 33.49 -15.47 28.84
C SER A 77 34.23 -14.14 28.66
N ASN A 78 33.78 -13.32 27.70
CA ASN A 78 34.12 -11.92 27.58
C ASN A 78 32.80 -11.16 27.32
N PRO A 79 32.24 -10.45 28.31
CA PRO A 79 30.85 -9.99 28.32
C PRO A 79 30.69 -8.70 27.51
N GLY A 80 30.90 -8.75 26.19
CA GLY A 80 30.92 -7.50 25.41
C GLY A 80 31.11 -7.62 23.91
N SER A 81 30.61 -8.66 23.25
CA SER A 81 30.52 -8.61 21.78
C SER A 81 29.33 -7.72 21.39
N VAL A 82 29.59 -6.62 20.68
CA VAL A 82 28.58 -5.71 20.09
C VAL A 82 27.49 -6.50 19.32
N PHE A 83 27.82 -7.68 18.80
CA PHE A 83 26.90 -8.56 18.11
C PHE A 83 25.82 -9.18 19.03
N GLU A 84 26.18 -9.60 20.25
CA GLU A 84 25.21 -10.14 21.22
C GLU A 84 24.30 -9.04 21.75
N ALA A 85 24.85 -7.86 22.03
CA ALA A 85 24.08 -6.70 22.46
C ALA A 85 23.03 -6.29 21.41
N ASN A 86 23.42 -6.26 20.12
CA ASN A 86 22.48 -5.95 19.04
C ASN A 86 21.43 -7.04 18.84
N SER A 87 21.81 -8.32 18.91
CA SER A 87 20.85 -9.43 18.79
C SER A 87 19.82 -9.41 19.92
N GLN A 88 20.27 -9.18 21.16
CA GLN A 88 19.38 -9.08 22.32
C GLN A 88 18.47 -7.86 22.24
N TYR A 89 18.97 -6.71 21.78
CA TYR A 89 18.18 -5.51 21.56
C TYR A 89 17.02 -5.76 20.58
N TYR A 90 17.30 -6.34 19.41
CA TYR A 90 16.25 -6.63 18.43
C TYR A 90 15.27 -7.69 18.92
N GLN A 91 15.72 -8.65 19.71
CA GLN A 91 14.84 -9.64 20.33
C GLN A 91 13.89 -9.00 21.36
N GLN A 92 14.39 -8.08 22.19
CA GLN A 92 13.56 -7.32 23.13
C GLN A 92 12.53 -6.44 22.41
N GLU A 93 12.95 -5.70 21.38
CA GLU A 93 12.04 -4.88 20.57
C GLU A 93 10.96 -5.75 19.89
N SER A 94 11.33 -6.92 19.37
CA SER A 94 10.38 -7.86 18.80
C SER A 94 9.35 -8.33 19.82
N THR A 95 9.77 -8.66 21.04
CA THR A 95 8.86 -9.07 22.12
C THR A 95 7.91 -7.93 22.52
N LYS A 96 8.40 -6.70 22.63
CA LYS A 96 7.56 -5.53 22.90
C LYS A 96 6.49 -5.32 21.83
N LEU A 97 6.88 -5.40 20.55
CA LEU A 97 5.95 -5.26 19.43
C LEU A 97 4.90 -6.37 19.42
N ARG A 98 5.28 -7.62 19.68
CA ARG A 98 4.33 -8.74 19.80
C ARG A 98 3.33 -8.51 20.93
N GLN A 99 3.80 -8.01 22.08
CA GLN A 99 2.91 -7.69 23.19
C GLN A 99 1.93 -6.56 22.83
N GLN A 100 2.37 -5.52 22.12
CA GLN A 100 1.50 -4.46 21.64
C GLN A 100 0.42 -4.99 20.68
N ILE A 101 0.78 -5.90 19.77
CA ILE A 101 -0.17 -6.55 18.86
C ILE A 101 -1.23 -7.33 19.65
N ILE A 102 -0.81 -8.14 20.62
CA ILE A 102 -1.73 -8.91 21.46
C ILE A 102 -2.67 -7.98 22.23
N ASN A 103 -2.15 -6.90 22.81
CA ASN A 103 -2.95 -5.92 23.55
C ASN A 103 -3.99 -5.23 22.64
N LEU A 104 -3.60 -4.84 21.42
CA LEU A 104 -4.52 -4.25 20.45
C LEU A 104 -5.59 -5.24 19.99
N GLN A 105 -5.21 -6.48 19.71
CA GLN A 105 -6.15 -7.54 19.33
C GLN A 105 -7.16 -7.81 20.44
N ASN A 106 -6.71 -7.91 21.69
CA ASN A 106 -7.59 -8.08 22.85
C ASN A 106 -8.51 -6.87 23.03
N SER A 107 -7.99 -5.65 22.89
CA SER A 107 -8.83 -4.45 22.95
C SER A 107 -9.90 -4.43 21.86
N ASN A 108 -9.60 -4.89 20.64
CA ASN A 108 -10.57 -4.99 19.56
C ASN A 108 -11.64 -6.04 19.85
N ARG A 109 -11.26 -7.22 20.35
CA ARG A 109 -12.22 -8.24 20.79
C ARG A 109 -13.19 -7.69 21.83
N ASN A 110 -12.67 -6.98 22.84
CA ASN A 110 -13.49 -6.37 23.87
C ASN A 110 -14.46 -5.33 23.28
N LEU A 111 -13.99 -4.48 22.35
CA LEU A 111 -14.86 -3.52 21.64
C LEU A 111 -15.97 -4.20 20.83
N MET A 112 -15.73 -5.42 20.34
CA MET A 112 -16.72 -6.24 19.64
C MET A 112 -17.63 -7.04 20.59
N GLY A 113 -17.46 -6.89 21.91
CA GLY A 113 -18.27 -7.57 22.92
C GLY A 113 -17.79 -8.99 23.25
N GLU A 114 -16.60 -9.38 22.81
CA GLU A 114 -16.01 -10.69 23.11
C GLU A 114 -15.16 -10.64 24.39
N SER A 115 -14.96 -11.79 25.04
CA SER A 115 -14.04 -11.95 26.19
C SER A 115 -14.27 -11.00 27.38
N LEU A 116 -15.49 -10.46 27.52
CA LEU A 116 -15.81 -9.50 28.59
C LEU A 116 -15.79 -10.11 30.01
N GLY A 117 -15.95 -11.43 30.12
CA GLY A 117 -15.99 -12.13 31.41
C GLY A 117 -14.68 -12.08 32.21
N SER A 118 -13.55 -11.77 31.56
CA SER A 118 -12.26 -11.57 32.23
C SER A 118 -11.96 -10.11 32.60
N MET A 119 -12.84 -9.17 32.22
CA MET A 119 -12.69 -7.76 32.56
C MET A 119 -13.25 -7.47 33.95
N ASN A 120 -12.58 -6.57 34.67
CA ASN A 120 -13.13 -6.05 35.92
C ASN A 120 -14.20 -4.97 35.64
N LEU A 121 -15.00 -4.65 36.66
CA LEU A 121 -16.11 -3.69 36.55
C LEU A 121 -15.68 -2.28 36.13
N ARG A 122 -14.49 -1.84 36.54
CA ARG A 122 -13.98 -0.51 36.17
C ARG A 122 -13.69 -0.46 34.68
N ASP A 123 -12.99 -1.45 34.16
CA ASP A 123 -12.61 -1.53 32.75
C ASP A 123 -13.85 -1.72 31.86
N LEU A 124 -14.84 -2.47 32.33
CA LEU A 124 -16.11 -2.66 31.62
C LEU A 124 -16.90 -1.34 31.52
N LYS A 125 -17.00 -0.57 32.61
CA LYS A 125 -17.62 0.77 32.58
C LYS A 125 -16.87 1.74 31.66
N GLN A 126 -15.55 1.65 31.64
CA GLN A 126 -14.74 2.48 30.73
C GLN A 126 -15.00 2.10 29.26
N LEU A 127 -15.10 0.81 28.96
CA LEU A 127 -15.42 0.29 27.63
C LEU A 127 -16.81 0.75 27.17
N GLU A 128 -17.82 0.61 28.03
CA GLU A 128 -19.17 1.09 27.79
C GLU A 128 -19.19 2.59 27.45
N GLY A 129 -18.58 3.43 28.27
CA GLY A 129 -18.52 4.88 28.02
C GLY A 129 -17.75 5.24 26.75
N ARG A 130 -16.75 4.45 26.33
CA ARG A 130 -16.05 4.63 25.04
C ARG A 130 -16.97 4.28 23.87
N LEU A 131 -17.70 3.18 23.95
CA LEU A 131 -18.63 2.72 22.91
C LEU A 131 -19.80 3.71 22.75
N GLU A 132 -20.38 4.17 23.85
CA GLU A 132 -21.48 5.13 23.85
C GLU A 132 -21.07 6.45 23.17
N LYS A 133 -19.90 6.99 23.54
CA LYS A 133 -19.34 8.19 22.87
C LYS A 133 -19.09 7.94 21.38
N GLY A 134 -18.59 6.77 21.02
CA GLY A 134 -18.33 6.38 19.63
C GLY A 134 -19.62 6.33 18.80
N ILE A 135 -20.63 5.64 19.32
CA ILE A 135 -21.95 5.51 18.67
C ILE A 135 -22.62 6.87 18.51
N ASN A 136 -22.59 7.72 19.53
CA ASN A 136 -23.16 9.06 19.46
C ASN A 136 -22.49 9.89 18.36
N LYS A 137 -21.16 9.88 18.26
CA LYS A 137 -20.43 10.56 17.17
C LYS A 137 -20.84 10.05 15.78
N ILE A 138 -20.93 8.73 15.61
CA ILE A 138 -21.35 8.11 14.34
C ILE A 138 -22.77 8.54 13.98
N ARG A 139 -23.69 8.51 14.95
CA ARG A 139 -25.09 8.89 14.75
C ARG A 139 -25.23 10.36 14.38
N THR A 140 -24.57 11.26 15.10
CA THR A 140 -24.54 12.70 14.77
C THR A 140 -24.02 12.90 13.36
N LYS A 141 -22.91 12.27 12.99
CA LYS A 141 -22.34 12.44 11.64
C LYS A 141 -23.24 11.90 10.54
N LYS A 142 -23.89 10.75 10.76
CA LYS A 142 -24.87 10.20 9.83
C LYS A 142 -26.06 11.14 9.64
N ASN A 143 -26.56 11.73 10.73
CA ASN A 143 -27.67 12.68 10.66
C ASN A 143 -27.28 13.94 9.89
N GLU A 144 -26.10 14.51 10.16
CA GLU A 144 -25.57 15.66 9.40
C GLU A 144 -25.54 15.38 7.89
N LEU A 145 -25.00 14.23 7.48
CA LEU A 145 -24.91 13.84 6.07
C LEU A 145 -26.30 13.60 5.47
N LEU A 146 -27.22 13.00 6.22
CA LEU A 146 -28.59 12.77 5.76
C LEU A 146 -29.33 14.09 5.54
N PHE A 147 -29.18 15.07 6.44
CA PHE A 147 -29.79 16.38 6.26
C PHE A 147 -29.22 17.13 5.06
N ALA A 148 -27.91 17.09 4.86
CA ALA A 148 -27.28 17.68 3.68
C ALA A 148 -27.80 17.06 2.36
N GLU A 149 -27.99 15.74 2.35
CA GLU A 149 -28.55 15.04 1.18
C GLU A 149 -30.01 15.43 0.92
N ILE A 150 -30.83 15.54 1.97
CA ILE A 150 -32.23 15.99 1.86
C ILE A 150 -32.29 17.40 1.29
N GLU A 151 -31.49 18.33 1.82
CA GLU A 151 -31.44 19.72 1.34
C GLU A 151 -31.01 19.79 -0.14
N TYR A 152 -30.01 19.00 -0.53
CA TYR A 152 -29.57 18.91 -1.92
C TYR A 152 -30.69 18.39 -2.83
N MET A 153 -31.38 17.33 -2.44
CA MET A 153 -32.46 16.73 -3.22
C MET A 153 -33.66 17.68 -3.36
N GLN A 154 -34.03 18.39 -2.29
CA GLN A 154 -35.10 19.39 -2.33
C GLN A 154 -34.77 20.57 -3.26
N LYS A 155 -33.52 21.06 -3.22
CA LYS A 155 -33.08 22.10 -4.14
C LYS A 155 -33.15 21.61 -5.58
N ARG A 156 -32.72 20.38 -5.84
CA ARG A 156 -32.75 19.79 -7.18
C ARG A 156 -34.17 19.59 -7.70
N GLU A 157 -35.09 19.17 -6.83
CA GLU A 157 -36.51 19.06 -7.14
C GLU A 157 -37.08 20.43 -7.56
N MET A 158 -36.78 21.49 -6.81
CA MET A 158 -37.24 22.84 -7.12
C MET A 158 -36.71 23.35 -8.47
N GLU A 159 -35.43 23.12 -8.77
CA GLU A 159 -34.83 23.46 -10.07
C GLU A 159 -35.56 22.74 -11.22
N LEU A 160 -35.76 21.43 -11.09
CA LEU A 160 -36.46 20.63 -12.09
C LEU A 160 -37.93 21.04 -12.25
N GLN A 161 -38.61 21.41 -11.16
CA GLN A 161 -39.98 21.92 -11.24
C GLN A 161 -40.05 23.25 -11.99
N ASN A 162 -39.10 24.16 -11.74
CA ASN A 162 -39.00 25.43 -12.45
C ASN A 162 -38.71 25.23 -13.94
N ASP A 163 -37.76 24.36 -14.29
CA ASP A 163 -37.44 24.04 -15.69
C ASP A 163 -38.65 23.41 -16.41
N ASN A 164 -39.35 22.48 -15.75
CA ASN A 164 -40.57 21.88 -16.30
C ASN A 164 -41.68 22.92 -16.53
N MET A 165 -41.88 23.86 -15.59
CA MET A 165 -42.86 24.92 -15.74
C MET A 165 -42.49 25.85 -16.91
N TYR A 166 -41.22 26.21 -17.05
CA TYR A 166 -40.73 26.99 -18.18
C TYR A 166 -40.98 26.30 -19.53
N LEU A 167 -40.65 25.00 -19.62
CA LEU A 167 -40.86 24.21 -20.84
C LEU A 167 -42.36 24.10 -21.19
N ARG A 168 -43.23 23.87 -20.21
CA ARG A 168 -44.69 23.84 -20.43
C ARG A 168 -45.21 25.16 -20.98
N ASN A 169 -44.75 26.29 -20.45
CA ASN A 169 -45.12 27.61 -20.96
C ASN A 169 -44.62 27.82 -22.41
N LYS A 170 -43.40 27.38 -22.72
CA LYS A 170 -42.84 27.46 -24.08
C LYS A 170 -43.58 26.58 -25.08
N ILE A 171 -43.99 25.39 -24.69
CA ILE A 171 -44.81 24.50 -25.53
C ILE A 171 -46.15 25.18 -25.84
N ALA A 172 -46.84 25.70 -24.81
CA ALA A 172 -48.13 26.37 -25.00
C ALA A 172 -48.01 27.64 -25.88
N GLU A 173 -46.91 28.39 -25.77
CA GLU A 173 -46.63 29.53 -26.65
C GLU A 173 -46.46 29.07 -28.11
N ASN A 174 -45.66 28.02 -28.34
CA ASN A 174 -45.39 27.50 -29.68
C ASN A 174 -46.65 26.89 -30.33
N GLU A 175 -47.49 26.19 -29.57
CA GLU A 175 -48.79 25.68 -30.03
C GLU A 175 -49.71 26.81 -30.49
N ARG A 176 -49.76 27.94 -29.75
CA ARG A 176 -50.52 29.13 -30.15
C ARG A 176 -49.98 29.75 -31.44
N THR A 177 -48.66 29.84 -31.58
CA THR A 177 -48.02 30.35 -32.81
C THR A 177 -48.31 29.45 -34.01
N GLN A 178 -48.26 28.13 -33.84
CA GLN A 178 -48.61 27.17 -34.89
C GLN A 178 -50.08 27.26 -35.29
N GLN A 179 -51.00 27.43 -34.34
CA GLN A 179 -52.42 27.65 -34.62
C GLN A 179 -52.65 28.95 -35.41
N GLN A 180 -51.96 30.05 -35.07
CA GLN A 180 -52.04 31.29 -35.85
C GLN A 180 -51.47 31.13 -37.28
N MET A 181 -50.36 30.41 -37.43
CA MET A 181 -49.76 30.14 -38.75
C MET A 181 -50.66 29.25 -39.63
N ASN A 182 -51.31 28.24 -39.05
CA ASN A 182 -52.27 27.38 -39.78
C ASN A 182 -53.56 28.12 -40.19
N MET A 183 -53.95 29.18 -39.49
CA MET A 183 -55.09 30.03 -39.87
C MET A 183 -54.76 30.98 -41.03
N LEU A 184 -53.47 31.20 -41.34
CA LEU A 184 -52.99 32.03 -42.46
C LEU A 184 -52.72 31.22 -43.74
N HIS A 185 -52.68 29.88 -43.67
CA HIS A 185 -52.52 28.98 -44.82
C HIS A 185 -53.43 27.75 -44.68
N PRO A 186 -54.59 27.68 -45.36
CA PRO A 186 -55.38 26.45 -45.40
C PRO A 186 -54.63 25.40 -46.23
N THR A 187 -54.58 24.19 -45.70
CA THR A 187 -53.81 23.03 -46.18
C THR A 187 -53.98 22.76 -47.68
N THR A 188 -52.87 22.41 -48.35
CA THR A 188 -52.92 21.30 -49.32
C THR A 188 -52.42 20.07 -48.57
N GLU A 189 -53.23 19.01 -48.60
CA GLU A 189 -53.15 17.75 -47.86
C GLU A 189 -51.73 17.13 -47.83
N TYR A 190 -51.32 16.54 -46.70
CA TYR A 190 -50.74 15.18 -46.67
C TYR A 190 -50.68 14.63 -45.22
N GLU A 191 -51.23 13.42 -45.09
CA GLU A 191 -51.05 12.34 -44.10
C GLU A 191 -51.21 12.58 -42.59
N VAL A 192 -52.27 11.91 -42.08
CA VAL A 192 -52.56 11.63 -40.68
C VAL A 192 -51.39 10.85 -40.05
N MET A 193 -50.69 11.47 -39.10
CA MET A 193 -49.76 10.77 -38.21
C MET A 193 -50.46 10.49 -36.88
N ALA A 194 -50.56 9.21 -36.53
CA ALA A 194 -51.33 8.68 -35.40
C ALA A 194 -50.96 9.30 -34.04
N PRO A 195 -51.89 9.36 -33.07
CA PRO A 195 -51.63 9.98 -31.77
C PRO A 195 -50.60 9.15 -30.99
N TYR A 196 -49.51 9.81 -30.58
CA TYR A 196 -48.52 9.25 -29.67
C TYR A 196 -49.15 9.05 -28.29
N ASP A 197 -49.46 7.80 -27.95
CA ASP A 197 -49.96 7.43 -26.62
C ASP A 197 -48.82 7.45 -25.60
N SER A 198 -48.77 8.50 -24.77
CA SER A 198 -47.72 8.71 -23.76
C SER A 198 -47.87 7.81 -22.52
N ARG A 199 -48.83 6.88 -22.51
CA ARG A 199 -49.14 6.06 -21.32
C ARG A 199 -48.19 4.89 -21.07
N ASN A 200 -47.28 4.57 -21.99
CA ASN A 200 -46.41 3.39 -21.88
C ASN A 200 -45.04 3.60 -21.23
N PHE A 201 -44.68 4.81 -20.76
CA PHE A 201 -43.34 5.04 -20.19
C PHE A 201 -43.20 4.79 -18.69
N LEU A 202 -44.31 4.54 -17.97
CA LEU A 202 -44.27 4.35 -16.50
C LEU A 202 -44.28 2.89 -16.05
N GLN A 203 -44.33 1.93 -16.98
CA GLN A 203 -44.38 0.51 -16.62
C GLN A 203 -43.26 -0.25 -17.28
N VAL A 204 -42.12 -0.33 -16.58
CA VAL A 204 -41.17 -1.46 -16.45
C VAL A 204 -39.81 -0.88 -16.05
N ASN A 205 -39.57 -0.80 -14.74
CA ASN A 205 -38.31 -1.21 -14.09
C ASN A 205 -38.38 -0.97 -12.58
N LEU A 206 -39.31 -1.67 -11.94
CA LEU A 206 -39.18 -2.05 -10.54
C LEU A 206 -38.70 -3.51 -10.54
N MET A 207 -37.39 -3.74 -10.70
CA MET A 207 -36.61 -4.91 -10.25
C MET A 207 -35.30 -5.03 -11.05
N GLN A 208 -34.17 -4.81 -10.35
CA GLN A 208 -32.77 -5.22 -10.70
C GLN A 208 -32.20 -4.61 -12.01
N SER A 209 -30.93 -4.27 -12.16
CA SER A 209 -29.68 -4.62 -11.48
C SER A 209 -28.57 -3.73 -12.03
N ASN A 210 -27.45 -3.63 -11.30
CA ASN A 210 -26.11 -3.41 -11.84
C ASN A 210 -25.98 -4.03 -13.26
N GLN A 211 -25.60 -3.24 -14.26
CA GLN A 211 -24.47 -3.55 -15.15
C GLN A 211 -24.17 -2.38 -16.10
N HIS A 212 -22.87 -2.20 -16.31
CA HIS A 212 -22.21 -1.22 -17.17
C HIS A 212 -22.66 -1.25 -18.63
N TYR A 213 -22.48 -0.14 -19.36
CA TYR A 213 -21.82 -0.12 -20.69
C TYR A 213 -21.40 1.34 -21.06
N PRO A 214 -20.46 1.54 -22.01
CA PRO A 214 -19.35 2.50 -21.91
C PRO A 214 -19.38 3.55 -23.03
N HIS A 215 -18.36 4.44 -23.04
CA HIS A 215 -17.67 5.08 -24.19
C HIS A 215 -17.35 6.56 -23.86
N GLN A 216 -16.16 6.86 -23.36
CA GLN A 216 -14.93 7.19 -24.11
C GLN A 216 -14.85 8.69 -24.50
N GLN A 217 -14.19 9.48 -23.66
CA GLN A 217 -13.32 10.57 -24.14
C GLN A 217 -12.00 10.53 -23.35
N GLN A 218 -10.93 10.46 -24.13
CA GLN A 218 -9.54 10.30 -23.71
C GLN A 218 -9.00 11.55 -23.03
N THR A 219 -8.31 11.37 -21.91
CA THR A 219 -7.07 12.11 -21.63
C THR A 219 -6.05 11.11 -21.08
N ALA A 220 -5.08 10.77 -21.92
CA ALA A 220 -4.04 9.81 -21.62
C ALA A 220 -2.90 10.48 -20.85
N LEU A 221 -2.62 9.99 -19.64
CA LEU A 221 -1.29 10.01 -19.04
C LEU A 221 -1.15 8.74 -18.18
N GLN A 222 -0.53 7.72 -18.76
CA GLN A 222 -0.26 6.44 -18.11
C GLN A 222 1.24 6.32 -17.84
N LEU A 223 1.60 6.19 -16.56
CA LEU A 223 2.92 5.76 -16.12
C LEU A 223 2.75 4.62 -15.10
N GLY A 224 3.06 3.39 -15.54
CA GLY A 224 3.83 2.44 -14.73
C GLY A 224 3.13 1.22 -14.11
N TYR A 225 3.37 0.04 -14.72
CA TYR A 225 3.72 -1.30 -14.16
C TYR A 225 3.15 -1.73 -12.78
N GLY A 226 2.56 -2.92 -12.55
CA GLY A 226 2.52 -4.22 -13.25
C GLY A 226 1.73 -5.25 -12.40
N PRO A 227 1.58 -6.52 -12.87
CA PRO A 227 0.55 -7.46 -12.39
C PRO A 227 0.96 -8.31 -11.18
N PHE A 228 -0.01 -8.55 -10.28
CA PHE A 228 0.06 -9.62 -9.27
C PHE A 228 -0.30 -10.97 -9.92
N LEU A 229 0.68 -11.87 -9.95
CA LEU A 229 0.49 -13.30 -10.12
C LEU A 229 -0.13 -13.88 -8.85
N HIS A 230 -1.25 -14.59 -8.98
CA HIS A 230 -1.70 -15.55 -7.96
C HIS A 230 -1.63 -16.94 -8.57
N HIS A 231 -0.64 -17.72 -8.12
CA HIS A 231 -0.55 -19.15 -8.36
C HIS A 231 -1.23 -19.85 -7.18
N GLN A 232 -2.30 -20.60 -7.46
CA GLN A 232 -2.85 -21.59 -6.53
C GLN A 232 -2.03 -22.87 -6.65
N ILE A 233 -1.63 -23.41 -5.49
CA ILE A 233 -1.07 -24.75 -5.34
C ILE A 233 -2.16 -25.62 -4.72
N SER A 234 -2.48 -26.72 -5.39
CA SER A 234 -2.86 -28.01 -4.82
C SER A 234 -2.30 -29.08 -5.74
#